data_AF-A0A0D2SJN1-F1
#
_entry.id   AF-A0A0D2SJN1-F1
#
_cell.length_a   1.000
_cell.length_b   1.000
_cell.length_c   1.000
_cell.angle_alpha   90.00
_cell.angle_beta   90.00
_cell.angle_gamma   90.00
#
_symmetry.space_group_name_H-M   'P 1'
#
loop_
_entity.id
_entity.type
_entity.pdbx_description
1 polymer ?
#
loop_
_entity_poly.entity_id
_entity_poly.type
_entity_poly.pdbx_seq_one_letter_code
_entity_poly.pdbx_strand_id
1 'polypeptide(L)'
;MILMLSSGNSGSDLFYSTINPEDGPFVIDFYYHSHIEYRWGGEGLRKTFVRWAGSVTNKIAGNEEHVVTVAEHLSTNYCYIFEVKNAGRVPPVKELRKLLRIQALHCNVIYCRNGTRINVIPVLASRSQALRYLYVRWGTDLSKIVVFVGDSGDTDYEGLLGGVHKSIILKGICCNTSNQLLANRNYPLSDVMPVEYSPNILQTSQDCTSTVREFLENLLKS
;
A
#
# COMPACT_ATOMS: atom_id res chain seq x y z
N MET A 1 15.73 15.45 0.48
CA MET A 1 15.26 14.54 1.54
C MET A 1 14.57 13.37 0.87
N ILE A 2 15.05 12.15 1.12
CA ILE A 2 14.44 10.95 0.54
C ILE A 2 13.48 10.38 1.58
N LEU A 3 12.23 10.20 1.18
CA LEU A 3 11.19 9.60 2.01
C LEU A 3 10.92 8.20 1.50
N MET A 4 11.07 7.22 2.38
CA MET A 4 10.68 5.84 2.11
C MET A 4 9.39 5.55 2.87
N LEU A 5 8.33 5.33 2.11
CA LEU A 5 7.14 4.66 2.62
C LEU A 5 7.41 3.17 2.55
N SER A 6 7.23 2.45 3.67
CA SER A 6 7.37 0.98 3.64
C SER A 6 6.37 0.40 2.65
N SER A 7 6.89 -0.06 1.51
CA SER A 7 6.10 -0.72 0.46
C SER A 7 5.49 -2.03 0.98
N GLY A 8 6.15 -2.68 1.94
CA GLY A 8 5.68 -3.91 2.58
C GLY A 8 4.52 -3.73 3.57
N ASN A 9 4.46 -2.57 4.24
CA ASN A 9 3.48 -2.28 5.31
C ASN A 9 2.39 -1.30 4.86
N SER A 10 2.18 -1.16 3.55
CA SER A 10 1.10 -0.37 2.93
C SER A 10 0.95 1.07 3.48
N GLY A 11 2.06 1.71 3.83
CA GLY A 11 2.07 3.09 4.35
C GLY A 11 1.80 3.21 5.86
N SER A 12 1.90 2.13 6.64
CA SER A 12 1.83 2.21 8.11
C SER A 12 3.11 2.71 8.78
N ASP A 13 4.22 2.76 8.04
CA ASP A 13 5.50 3.28 8.52
C ASP A 13 6.05 4.32 7.54
N LEU A 14 6.57 5.42 8.09
CA LEU A 14 7.19 6.52 7.38
C LEU A 14 8.64 6.65 7.82
N PHE A 15 9.56 6.60 6.84
CA PHE A 15 10.99 6.75 7.06
C PHE A 15 11.54 7.92 6.25
N TYR A 16 12.54 8.60 6.80
CA TYR A 16 13.25 9.69 6.15
C TYR A 16 14.75 9.55 6.29
N SER A 17 15.49 10.02 5.28
CA SER A 17 16.95 10.08 5.32
C SER A 17 17.43 11.04 6.41
N THR A 18 18.38 10.60 7.23
CA THR A 18 19.10 11.46 8.19
C THR A 18 20.43 11.92 7.61
N ILE A 19 20.93 13.06 8.09
CA ILE A 19 22.24 13.59 7.74
C ILE A 19 23.31 13.00 8.67
N ASN A 20 22.90 12.47 9.84
CA ASN A 20 23.79 11.84 10.81
C ASN A 20 24.04 10.37 10.44
N PRO A 21 25.28 9.99 10.09
CA PRO A 21 25.60 8.62 9.68
C PRO A 21 25.49 7.61 10.84
N GLU A 22 25.60 8.06 12.09
CA GLU A 22 25.52 7.22 13.30
C GLU A 22 24.10 6.63 13.53
N ASP A 23 23.07 7.30 13.03
CA ASP A 23 21.66 6.90 13.19
C ASP A 23 21.20 5.90 12.10
N GLY A 24 22.11 5.48 11.22
CA GLY A 24 21.82 4.65 10.05
C GLY A 24 21.27 5.45 8.86
N PRO A 25 20.95 4.80 7.72
CA PRO A 25 20.56 5.50 6.50
C PRO A 25 19.16 6.13 6.57
N PHE A 26 18.29 5.65 7.47
CA PHE A 26 16.91 6.09 7.60
C PHE A 26 16.45 6.10 9.05
N VAL A 27 15.64 7.11 9.39
CA VAL A 27 15.00 7.27 10.70
C VAL A 27 13.50 7.14 10.54
N ILE A 28 12.84 6.48 11.50
CA ILE A 28 11.38 6.33 11.55
C ILE A 28 10.71 7.59 12.13
N ASP A 29 9.60 8.02 11.55
CA ASP A 29 8.77 9.09 12.12
C ASP A 29 7.76 8.53 13.13
N PHE A 30 8.08 8.61 14.42
CA PHE A 30 7.17 8.20 15.50
C PHE A 30 5.94 9.11 15.64
N TYR A 31 5.98 10.38 15.19
CA TYR A 31 4.79 11.23 15.18
C TYR A 31 3.77 10.74 14.16
N TYR A 32 4.22 10.09 13.09
CA TYR A 32 3.32 9.44 12.15
C TYR A 32 2.58 8.27 12.80
N HIS A 33 3.24 7.48 13.65
CA HIS A 33 2.57 6.44 14.44
C HIS A 33 1.48 7.01 15.34
N SER A 34 1.77 8.08 16.08
CA SER A 34 0.74 8.76 16.90
C SER A 34 -0.41 9.32 16.05
N HIS A 35 -0.14 9.75 14.81
CA HIS A 35 -1.17 10.20 13.89
C HIS A 35 -2.10 9.05 13.44
N ILE A 36 -1.54 7.91 13.06
CA ILE A 36 -2.32 6.78 12.53
C ILE A 36 -2.98 5.94 13.61
N GLU A 37 -2.54 6.03 14.86
CA GLU A 37 -3.08 5.26 15.99
C GLU A 37 -4.56 5.58 16.29
N TYR A 38 -5.06 6.73 15.83
CA TYR A 38 -6.44 7.16 16.06
C TYR A 38 -7.48 6.07 15.71
N ARG A 39 -8.12 5.54 16.75
CA ARG A 39 -9.17 4.49 16.70
C ARG A 39 -8.72 3.16 16.09
N TRP A 40 -7.42 2.87 16.01
CA TRP A 40 -6.91 1.63 15.39
C TRP A 40 -7.41 0.35 16.07
N GLY A 41 -7.70 0.38 17.37
CA GLY A 41 -8.26 -0.77 18.11
C GLY A 41 -7.27 -1.89 18.44
N GLY A 42 -6.07 -1.88 17.82
CA GLY A 42 -4.93 -2.73 18.19
C GLY A 42 -5.26 -4.21 18.32
N GLU A 43 -4.90 -4.82 19.44
CA GLU A 43 -5.04 -6.25 19.68
C GLU A 43 -6.51 -6.74 19.64
N GLY A 44 -7.48 -5.89 20.03
CA GLY A 44 -8.90 -6.24 19.92
C GLY A 44 -9.35 -6.41 18.47
N LEU A 45 -8.84 -5.54 17.58
CA LEU A 45 -9.04 -5.63 16.15
C LEU A 45 -8.34 -6.88 15.60
N ARG A 46 -7.09 -7.13 15.99
CA ARG A 46 -6.32 -8.32 15.59
C ARG A 46 -7.07 -9.62 15.87
N LYS A 47 -7.57 -9.81 17.10
CA LYS A 47 -8.34 -11.01 17.48
C LYS A 47 -9.58 -11.20 16.62
N THR A 48 -10.27 -10.11 16.29
CA THR A 48 -11.46 -10.16 15.43
C THR A 48 -11.11 -10.62 14.02
N PHE A 49 -9.99 -10.14 13.47
CA PHE A 49 -9.49 -10.57 12.17
C PHE A 49 -8.96 -12.00 12.16
N VAL A 50 -8.28 -12.45 13.22
CA VAL A 50 -7.85 -13.85 13.36
C VAL A 50 -9.06 -14.77 13.33
N ARG A 51 -10.14 -14.42 14.05
CA ARG A 51 -11.41 -15.16 14.01
C ARG A 51 -12.04 -15.15 12.62
N TRP A 52 -12.04 -14.01 11.93
CA TRP A 52 -12.51 -13.92 10.55
C TRP A 52 -11.68 -14.81 9.63
N ALA A 53 -10.36 -14.77 9.69
CA ALA A 53 -9.46 -15.61 8.89
C ALA A 53 -9.73 -17.10 9.14
N GLY A 54 -9.94 -17.49 10.41
CA GLY A 54 -10.34 -18.83 10.81
C GLY A 54 -11.68 -19.27 10.23
N SER A 55 -12.62 -18.35 10.00
CA SER A 55 -13.91 -18.65 9.38
C SER A 55 -13.85 -18.84 7.86
N VAL A 56 -12.76 -18.38 7.21
CA VAL A 56 -12.55 -18.58 5.76
C VAL A 56 -11.82 -19.90 5.55
N THR A 57 -12.57 -21.00 5.47
CA THR A 57 -12.04 -22.35 5.24
C THR A 57 -12.38 -22.88 3.86
N ASN A 58 -11.56 -23.81 3.38
CA ASN A 58 -11.81 -24.57 2.16
C ASN A 58 -12.25 -25.98 2.55
N LYS A 59 -13.45 -26.39 2.12
CA LYS A 59 -13.92 -27.76 2.25
C LYS A 59 -13.47 -28.55 1.03
N ILE A 60 -12.26 -29.10 1.09
CA ILE A 60 -11.78 -30.08 0.11
C ILE A 60 -11.73 -31.44 0.81
N ALA A 61 -12.57 -32.38 0.32
CA ALA A 61 -12.50 -33.81 0.62
C ALA A 61 -12.23 -34.19 2.10
N GLY A 62 -13.00 -33.61 3.04
CA GLY A 62 -12.98 -34.01 4.46
C GLY A 62 -11.89 -33.38 5.32
N ASN A 63 -11.02 -32.51 4.78
CA ASN A 63 -10.04 -31.74 5.55
C ASN A 63 -10.36 -30.24 5.43
N GLU A 64 -10.64 -29.57 6.55
CA GLU A 64 -10.89 -28.12 6.59
C GLU A 64 -9.55 -27.37 6.62
N GLU A 65 -9.07 -26.93 5.46
CA GLU A 65 -7.85 -26.13 5.39
C GLU A 65 -8.18 -24.63 5.42
N HIS A 66 -7.49 -23.88 6.28
CA HIS A 66 -7.63 -22.42 6.37
C HIS A 66 -7.13 -21.76 5.09
N VAL A 67 -7.99 -20.96 4.46
CA VAL A 67 -7.66 -20.20 3.23
C VAL A 67 -6.78 -19.00 3.55
N VAL A 68 -6.96 -18.43 4.75
CA VAL A 68 -6.26 -17.24 5.22
C VAL A 68 -5.53 -17.58 6.51
N THR A 69 -4.23 -17.29 6.57
CA THR A 69 -3.36 -17.54 7.73
C THR A 69 -2.69 -16.26 8.20
N VAL A 70 -2.50 -16.12 9.50
CA VAL A 70 -1.84 -14.93 10.08
C VAL A 70 -0.33 -15.03 9.88
N ALA A 71 0.29 -14.00 9.29
CA ALA A 71 1.74 -13.90 9.18
C ALA A 71 2.28 -13.05 10.32
N GLU A 72 2.33 -13.63 11.53
CA GLU A 72 2.72 -12.90 12.75
C GLU A 72 4.13 -12.30 12.64
N HIS A 73 5.08 -13.06 12.06
CA HIS A 73 6.47 -12.63 11.89
C HIS A 73 6.66 -11.44 10.94
N LEU A 74 5.66 -11.15 10.08
CA LEU A 74 5.68 -9.99 9.18
C LEU A 74 4.81 -8.84 9.68
N SER A 75 3.96 -9.09 10.67
CA SER A 75 3.02 -8.12 11.18
C SER A 75 3.73 -7.11 12.08
N THR A 76 3.34 -5.84 11.98
CA THR A 76 3.79 -4.77 12.87
C THR A 76 2.62 -4.25 13.72
N ASN A 77 2.91 -3.34 14.66
CA ASN A 77 1.89 -2.73 15.51
C ASN A 77 0.77 -2.04 14.71
N TYR A 78 1.08 -1.53 13.52
CA TYR A 78 0.17 -0.77 12.66
C TYR A 78 -0.08 -1.44 11.30
N CYS A 79 0.37 -2.68 11.10
CA CYS A 79 0.09 -3.44 9.89
C CYS A 79 -0.02 -4.93 10.22
N TYR A 80 -1.24 -5.46 10.25
CA TYR A 80 -1.47 -6.89 10.40
C TYR A 80 -1.50 -7.57 9.04
N ILE A 81 -0.64 -8.56 8.87
CA ILE A 81 -0.44 -9.24 7.59
C ILE A 81 -1.02 -10.64 7.66
N PHE A 82 -1.81 -10.97 6.64
CA PHE A 82 -2.41 -12.27 6.44
C PHE A 82 -1.99 -12.81 5.08
N GLU A 83 -1.63 -14.09 5.04
CA GLU A 83 -1.33 -14.81 3.81
C GLU A 83 -2.56 -15.56 3.34
N VAL A 84 -2.73 -15.58 2.02
CA VAL A 84 -3.89 -16.16 1.35
C VAL A 84 -3.41 -17.25 0.42
N LYS A 85 -3.83 -18.49 0.68
CA LYS A 85 -3.50 -19.65 -0.14
C LYS A 85 -4.32 -19.72 -1.42
N ASN A 86 -5.58 -19.29 -1.36
CA ASN A 86 -6.49 -19.32 -2.50
C ASN A 86 -7.23 -17.99 -2.67
N ALA A 87 -6.69 -17.12 -3.54
CA ALA A 87 -7.22 -15.79 -3.79
C ALA A 87 -8.67 -15.78 -4.30
N GLY A 88 -9.09 -16.82 -5.05
CA GLY A 88 -10.45 -16.92 -5.60
C GLY A 88 -11.53 -17.21 -4.55
N ARG A 89 -11.15 -17.54 -3.31
CA ARG A 89 -12.07 -17.82 -2.21
C ARG A 89 -12.19 -16.68 -1.21
N VAL A 90 -11.33 -15.67 -1.30
CA VAL A 90 -11.41 -14.51 -0.43
C VAL A 90 -12.45 -13.54 -1.00
N PRO A 91 -13.31 -12.92 -0.16
CA PRO A 91 -14.25 -11.91 -0.64
C PRO A 91 -13.52 -10.77 -1.36
N PRO A 92 -14.16 -10.10 -2.33
CA PRO A 92 -13.63 -8.88 -2.90
C PRO A 92 -13.39 -7.82 -1.82
N VAL A 93 -12.42 -6.93 -2.06
CA VAL A 93 -12.01 -5.90 -1.09
C VAL A 93 -13.20 -5.05 -0.60
N LYS A 94 -14.15 -4.75 -1.50
CA LYS A 94 -15.35 -3.97 -1.17
C LYS A 94 -16.23 -4.68 -0.14
N GLU A 95 -16.44 -5.98 -0.31
CA GLU A 95 -17.23 -6.80 0.63
C GLU A 95 -16.50 -6.97 1.96
N LEU A 96 -15.19 -7.21 1.94
CA LEU A 96 -14.42 -7.30 3.17
C LEU A 96 -14.46 -5.99 3.96
N ARG A 97 -14.24 -4.84 3.31
CA ARG A 97 -14.39 -3.52 3.96
C ARG A 97 -15.80 -3.31 4.52
N LYS A 98 -16.84 -3.77 3.81
CA LYS A 98 -18.23 -3.68 4.28
C LYS A 98 -18.44 -4.51 5.56
N LEU A 99 -17.97 -5.75 5.60
CA LEU A 99 -18.06 -6.62 6.78
C LEU A 99 -17.41 -5.98 8.01
N LEU A 100 -16.22 -5.39 7.82
CA LEU A 100 -15.48 -4.75 8.91
C LEU A 100 -16.17 -3.48 9.42
N ARG A 101 -16.73 -2.68 8.51
CA ARG A 101 -17.53 -1.50 8.86
C ARG A 101 -18.78 -1.85 9.65
N ILE A 102 -19.47 -2.95 9.29
CA ILE A 102 -20.64 -3.44 10.04
C ILE A 102 -20.26 -3.82 11.48
N GLN A 103 -19.05 -4.34 11.68
CA GLN A 103 -18.49 -4.66 13.00
C GLN A 103 -17.88 -3.45 13.73
N ALA A 104 -18.04 -2.23 13.20
CA ALA A 104 -17.44 -1.00 13.71
C ALA A 104 -15.91 -1.05 13.85
N LEU A 105 -15.24 -1.87 13.02
CA LEU A 105 -13.78 -1.95 12.99
C LEU A 105 -13.21 -0.81 12.15
N HIS A 106 -12.50 0.10 12.80
CA HIS A 106 -11.85 1.24 12.18
C HIS A 106 -10.50 0.81 11.57
N CYS A 107 -10.56 0.20 10.40
CA CYS A 107 -9.37 -0.21 9.65
C CYS A 107 -9.58 -0.11 8.14
N ASN A 108 -8.47 -0.08 7.42
CA ASN A 108 -8.42 -0.26 5.98
C ASN A 108 -7.86 -1.64 5.67
N VAL A 109 -8.39 -2.25 4.62
CA VAL A 109 -7.87 -3.50 4.07
C VAL A 109 -7.34 -3.27 2.67
N ILE A 110 -6.11 -3.73 2.46
CA ILE A 110 -5.35 -3.63 1.24
C ILE A 110 -4.93 -5.04 0.84
N TYR A 111 -5.29 -5.44 -0.37
CA TYR A 111 -4.80 -6.69 -0.92
C TYR A 111 -3.51 -6.43 -1.66
N CYS A 112 -2.51 -7.22 -1.32
CA CYS A 112 -1.17 -7.13 -1.83
C CYS A 112 -0.81 -8.38 -2.63
N ARG A 113 0.24 -8.28 -3.46
CA ARG A 113 0.81 -9.43 -4.20
C ARG A 113 -0.27 -10.23 -4.96
N ASN A 114 -1.12 -9.52 -5.69
CA ASN A 114 -2.25 -10.09 -6.43
C ASN A 114 -3.18 -11.00 -5.57
N GLY A 115 -3.38 -10.62 -4.30
CA GLY A 115 -4.36 -11.29 -3.45
C GLY A 115 -3.86 -12.49 -2.68
N THR A 116 -2.58 -12.80 -2.80
CA THR A 116 -1.90 -13.78 -1.95
C THR A 116 -1.59 -13.21 -0.56
N ARG A 117 -1.78 -11.91 -0.36
CA ARG A 117 -1.56 -11.23 0.92
C ARG A 117 -2.63 -10.18 1.18
N ILE A 118 -3.03 -10.05 2.43
CA ILE A 118 -3.95 -9.01 2.91
C ILE A 118 -3.23 -8.25 4.03
N ASN A 119 -3.12 -6.95 3.85
CA ASN A 119 -2.63 -6.03 4.86
C ASN A 119 -3.83 -5.29 5.47
N VAL A 120 -3.92 -5.32 6.80
CA VAL A 120 -4.90 -4.56 7.57
C VAL A 120 -4.16 -3.46 8.31
N ILE A 121 -4.56 -2.22 8.06
CA ILE A 121 -3.87 -1.01 8.56
C ILE A 121 -4.88 -0.02 9.16
N PRO A 122 -4.44 0.94 10.00
CA PRO A 122 -5.32 1.97 10.53
C PRO A 122 -6.07 2.76 9.45
N VAL A 123 -7.21 3.37 9.81
CA VAL A 123 -8.02 4.18 8.87
C VAL A 123 -7.21 5.35 8.28
N LEU A 124 -6.33 5.93 9.09
CA LEU A 124 -5.47 7.05 8.70
C LEU A 124 -4.14 6.59 8.07
N ALA A 125 -3.89 5.28 8.03
CA ALA A 125 -2.75 4.73 7.30
C ALA A 125 -3.17 4.39 5.86
N SER A 126 -2.35 4.85 4.93
CA SER A 126 -2.20 4.36 3.55
C SER A 126 -1.03 5.11 2.92
N ARG A 127 -0.54 4.66 1.75
CA ARG A 127 0.52 5.37 1.04
C ARG A 127 0.14 6.81 0.67
N SER A 128 -1.10 7.03 0.24
CA SER A 128 -1.63 8.35 -0.08
C SER A 128 -1.90 9.22 1.15
N GLN A 129 -2.34 8.62 2.26
CA GLN A 129 -2.52 9.35 3.52
C GLN A 129 -1.18 9.77 4.12
N ALA A 130 -0.13 8.97 3.95
CA ALA A 130 1.22 9.36 4.34
C ALA A 130 1.71 10.60 3.57
N LEU A 131 1.45 10.69 2.26
CA LEU A 131 1.72 11.91 1.47
C LEU A 131 0.96 13.12 2.02
N ARG A 132 -0.31 12.94 2.39
CA ARG A 132 -1.11 13.99 3.00
C ARG A 132 -0.55 14.42 4.36
N TYR A 133 -0.13 13.47 5.18
CA TYR A 133 0.52 13.74 6.46
C TYR A 133 1.79 14.58 6.26
N LEU A 134 2.62 14.27 5.26
CA LEU A 134 3.80 15.06 4.92
C LEU A 134 3.46 16.49 4.52
N TYR A 135 2.38 16.71 3.77
CA TYR A 135 1.90 18.06 3.45
C TYR A 135 1.48 18.83 4.72
N VAL A 136 0.60 18.23 5.54
CA VAL A 136 0.02 18.91 6.70
C VAL A 136 1.03 19.10 7.83
N ARG A 137 1.78 18.05 8.17
CA ARG A 137 2.66 18.04 9.35
C ARG A 137 4.03 18.62 9.05
N TRP A 138 4.58 18.37 7.86
CA TRP A 138 5.93 18.82 7.50
C TRP A 138 5.91 20.09 6.64
N GLY A 139 4.73 20.56 6.20
CA GLY A 139 4.61 21.73 5.33
C GLY A 139 5.19 21.51 3.92
N THR A 140 5.36 20.25 3.50
CA THR A 140 5.94 19.92 2.20
C THR A 140 4.95 20.21 1.09
N ASP A 141 5.31 21.06 0.13
CA ASP A 141 4.52 21.27 -1.09
C ASP A 141 4.45 19.98 -1.92
N LEU A 142 3.24 19.44 -2.08
CA LEU A 142 3.00 18.18 -2.80
C LEU A 142 3.46 18.24 -4.26
N SER A 143 3.43 19.42 -4.90
CA SER A 143 3.87 19.59 -6.31
C SER A 143 5.37 19.33 -6.51
N LYS A 144 6.15 19.43 -5.42
CA LYS A 144 7.60 19.20 -5.39
C LYS A 144 7.95 17.77 -4.97
N ILE A 145 6.96 16.96 -4.61
CA ILE A 145 7.17 15.56 -4.26
C ILE A 145 7.21 14.74 -5.54
N VAL A 146 8.22 13.88 -5.65
CA VAL A 146 8.32 12.85 -6.68
C VAL A 146 8.11 11.49 -6.01
N VAL A 147 7.14 10.73 -6.51
CA VAL A 147 6.78 9.40 -6.02
C VAL A 147 7.21 8.36 -7.04
N PHE A 148 7.94 7.34 -6.59
CA PHE A 148 8.29 6.18 -7.42
C PHE A 148 7.30 5.05 -7.15
N VAL A 149 6.71 4.52 -8.20
CA VAL A 149 5.72 3.44 -8.11
C VAL A 149 6.06 2.35 -9.12
N GLY A 150 5.83 1.08 -8.80
CA GLY A 150 5.91 0.00 -9.78
C GLY A 150 4.77 0.08 -10.81
N ASP A 151 4.88 -0.68 -11.90
CA ASP A 151 3.82 -0.82 -12.91
C ASP A 151 2.60 -1.61 -12.42
N SER A 152 2.81 -2.56 -11.51
CA SER A 152 1.75 -3.19 -10.74
C SER A 152 1.80 -2.77 -9.27
N GLY A 153 0.64 -2.78 -8.61
CA GLY A 153 0.56 -2.39 -7.22
C GLY A 153 -0.66 -2.97 -6.51
N ASP A 154 -0.63 -2.82 -5.19
CA ASP A 154 -1.72 -3.24 -4.31
C ASP A 154 -3.01 -2.44 -4.55
N THR A 155 -4.10 -2.82 -3.88
CA THR A 155 -5.42 -2.21 -4.14
C THR A 155 -5.58 -0.72 -3.81
N ASP A 156 -4.60 -0.08 -3.19
CA ASP A 156 -4.49 1.37 -2.95
C ASP A 156 -3.63 2.11 -4.00
N TYR A 157 -3.15 1.40 -5.05
CA TYR A 157 -2.33 1.95 -6.15
C TYR A 157 -2.93 3.20 -6.81
N GLU A 158 -4.23 3.16 -7.11
CA GLU A 158 -4.95 4.30 -7.74
C GLU A 158 -4.93 5.55 -6.89
N GLY A 159 -5.11 5.39 -5.58
CA GLY A 159 -5.09 6.50 -4.64
C GLY A 159 -3.70 7.10 -4.46
N LEU A 160 -2.64 6.35 -4.78
CA LEU A 160 -1.27 6.84 -4.74
C LEU A 160 -0.94 7.71 -5.95
N LEU A 161 -1.48 7.40 -7.13
CA LEU A 161 -1.10 8.07 -8.38
C LEU A 161 -1.92 9.32 -8.68
N GLY A 162 -3.08 9.45 -8.04
CA GLY A 162 -3.88 10.66 -8.10
C GLY A 162 -3.29 11.78 -7.24
N GLY A 163 -3.23 13.00 -7.78
CA GLY A 163 -2.85 14.20 -7.03
C GLY A 163 -2.00 15.18 -7.82
N VAL A 164 -1.42 16.15 -7.09
CA VAL A 164 -0.55 17.20 -7.66
C VAL A 164 0.93 16.80 -7.67
N HIS A 165 1.30 15.72 -7.00
CA HIS A 165 2.67 15.23 -6.95
C HIS A 165 3.06 14.60 -8.28
N LYS A 166 4.37 14.60 -8.57
CA LYS A 166 4.93 13.97 -9.76
C LYS A 166 5.14 12.47 -9.47
N SER A 167 4.73 11.59 -10.37
CA SER A 167 4.82 10.14 -10.24
C SER A 167 5.66 9.53 -11.35
N ILE A 168 6.61 8.66 -10.99
CA ILE A 168 7.42 7.89 -11.93
C ILE A 168 7.03 6.42 -11.78
N ILE A 169 6.44 5.85 -12.84
CA ILE A 169 6.04 4.45 -12.91
C ILE A 169 7.19 3.63 -13.50
N LEU A 170 7.74 2.74 -12.68
CA LEU A 170 8.85 1.86 -13.00
C LEU A 170 8.32 0.57 -13.63
N LYS A 171 8.52 0.39 -14.94
CA LYS A 171 8.07 -0.82 -15.68
C LYS A 171 8.98 -2.01 -15.44
N GLY A 172 8.41 -3.20 -15.34
CA GLY A 172 9.17 -4.46 -15.35
C GLY A 172 9.79 -4.86 -14.01
N ILE A 173 9.63 -4.05 -12.96
CA ILE A 173 10.11 -4.40 -11.60
C ILE A 173 9.22 -5.47 -10.96
N CYS A 174 7.94 -5.56 -11.33
CA CYS A 174 6.98 -6.50 -10.74
C CYS A 174 6.31 -7.40 -11.80
N CYS A 175 7.12 -8.12 -12.56
CA CYS A 175 6.72 -8.90 -13.73
C CYS A 175 5.82 -10.14 -13.47
N ASN A 176 5.68 -10.59 -12.22
CA ASN A 176 5.07 -11.91 -11.91
C ASN A 176 3.62 -11.85 -11.40
N THR A 177 2.97 -10.69 -11.41
CA THR A 177 1.63 -10.55 -10.82
C THR A 177 0.60 -10.19 -11.89
N SER A 178 -0.31 -11.13 -12.18
CA SER A 178 -1.50 -10.82 -12.98
C SER A 178 -2.33 -9.77 -12.24
N ASN A 179 -2.92 -8.78 -12.92
CA ASN A 179 -3.65 -7.68 -12.28
C ASN A 179 -5.08 -8.07 -11.81
N GLN A 180 -5.32 -9.33 -11.46
CA GLN A 180 -6.66 -9.89 -11.25
C GLN A 180 -7.42 -9.19 -10.11
N LEU A 181 -6.73 -8.71 -9.07
CA LEU A 181 -7.41 -7.95 -8.01
C LEU A 181 -7.70 -6.48 -8.33
N LEU A 182 -6.89 -5.84 -9.19
CA LEU A 182 -7.20 -4.52 -9.73
C LEU A 182 -8.36 -4.59 -10.76
N ALA A 183 -8.70 -5.78 -11.24
CA ALA A 183 -9.78 -6.04 -12.20
C ALA A 183 -11.19 -6.05 -11.57
N ASN A 184 -11.33 -5.90 -10.24
CA ASN A 184 -12.65 -5.70 -9.59
C ASN A 184 -13.20 -4.26 -9.73
N ARG A 185 -12.66 -3.48 -10.67
CA ARG A 185 -13.16 -2.17 -11.07
C ARG A 185 -14.27 -2.36 -12.10
N ASN A 186 -15.28 -1.50 -12.05
CA ASN A 186 -16.33 -1.44 -13.07
C ASN A 186 -15.93 -0.50 -14.24
N TYR A 187 -14.68 -0.04 -14.25
CA TYR A 187 -14.12 0.92 -15.20
C TYR A 187 -12.67 0.54 -15.54
N PRO A 188 -12.19 0.86 -16.75
CA PRO A 188 -10.80 0.65 -17.13
C PRO A 188 -9.88 1.61 -16.35
N LEU A 189 -8.65 1.17 -16.06
CA LEU A 189 -7.68 1.99 -15.31
C LEU A 189 -7.34 3.31 -16.04
N SER A 190 -7.39 3.32 -17.38
CA SER A 190 -7.16 4.52 -18.21
C SER A 190 -8.07 5.69 -17.87
N ASP A 191 -9.30 5.42 -17.41
CA ASP A 191 -10.27 6.47 -17.11
C ASP A 191 -9.90 7.28 -15.86
N VAL A 192 -9.14 6.66 -14.95
CA VAL A 192 -8.68 7.32 -13.71
C VAL A 192 -7.19 7.70 -13.81
N MET A 193 -6.46 7.06 -14.71
CA MET A 193 -5.03 7.27 -14.91
C MET A 193 -4.73 7.55 -16.39
N PRO A 194 -4.86 8.82 -16.83
CA PRO A 194 -4.46 9.22 -18.17
C PRO A 194 -2.93 9.36 -18.23
N VAL A 195 -2.22 8.22 -18.18
CA VAL A 195 -0.75 8.15 -18.23
C VAL A 195 -0.19 8.86 -19.48
N GLU A 196 -0.95 8.88 -20.56
CA GLU A 196 -0.56 9.48 -21.83
C GLU A 196 -0.70 11.02 -21.86
N TYR A 197 -1.59 11.60 -21.04
CA TYR A 197 -1.93 13.03 -21.09
C TYR A 197 -1.55 13.80 -19.83
N SER A 198 -1.17 13.10 -18.75
CA SER A 198 -0.81 13.74 -17.49
C SER A 198 0.66 14.19 -17.49
N PRO A 199 0.95 15.50 -17.36
CA PRO A 199 2.34 15.99 -17.26
C PRO A 199 3.02 15.52 -15.96
N ASN A 200 2.23 15.06 -14.98
CA ASN A 200 2.73 14.63 -13.68
C ASN A 200 3.09 13.15 -13.63
N ILE A 201 2.82 12.36 -14.67
CA ILE A 201 3.08 10.92 -14.68
C ILE A 201 4.08 10.60 -15.78
N LEU A 202 5.21 10.00 -15.42
CA LEU A 202 6.19 9.48 -16.37
C LEU A 202 6.33 7.96 -16.21
N GLN A 203 6.54 7.25 -17.32
CA GLN A 203 6.81 5.81 -17.33
C GLN A 203 8.25 5.55 -17.79
N THR A 204 8.95 4.65 -17.10
CA THR A 204 10.28 4.22 -17.52
C THR A 204 10.21 3.18 -18.64
N SER A 205 11.29 3.07 -19.42
CA SER A 205 11.59 1.88 -20.21
C SER A 205 11.93 0.69 -19.29
N GLN A 206 11.93 -0.52 -19.86
CA GLN A 206 12.01 -1.78 -19.11
C GLN A 206 13.36 -2.00 -18.38
N ASP A 207 14.40 -1.23 -18.72
CA ASP A 207 15.72 -1.26 -18.06
C ASP A 207 15.81 -0.18 -16.97
N CYS A 208 15.81 -0.62 -15.69
CA CYS A 208 15.38 0.20 -14.55
C CYS A 208 16.47 0.91 -13.74
N THR A 209 17.76 0.82 -14.04
CA THR A 209 18.81 1.39 -13.16
C THR A 209 19.50 2.64 -13.69
N SER A 210 19.84 2.71 -14.97
CA SER A 210 20.48 3.91 -15.56
C SER A 210 19.48 5.06 -15.78
N THR A 211 18.22 4.74 -16.02
CA THR A 211 17.19 5.67 -16.52
C THR A 211 16.55 6.52 -15.40
N VAL A 212 16.54 6.05 -14.15
CA VAL A 212 15.86 6.72 -13.03
C VAL A 212 16.47 8.09 -12.71
N ARG A 213 17.80 8.21 -12.79
CA ARG A 213 18.51 9.48 -12.57
C ARG A 213 18.15 10.52 -13.63
N GLU A 214 18.09 10.11 -14.89
CA GLU A 214 17.76 10.98 -16.01
C GLU A 214 16.30 11.49 -15.92
N PHE A 215 15.35 10.62 -15.55
CA PHE A 215 13.96 11.02 -15.31
C PHE A 215 13.81 12.00 -14.15
N LEU A 216 14.56 11.79 -13.06
CA LEU A 216 14.59 12.72 -11.94
C LEU A 216 15.10 14.11 -12.36
N GLU A 217 16.18 14.15 -13.13
CA GLU A 217 16.75 15.42 -13.61
C GLU A 217 15.78 16.17 -14.55
N ASN A 218 15.04 15.44 -15.39
CA ASN A 218 14.04 16.04 -16.27
C ASN A 218 12.82 16.58 -15.51
N LEU A 219 12.37 15.89 -14.45
CA LEU A 219 11.26 16.32 -13.62
C LEU A 219 11.60 17.49 -12.68
N LEU A 220 12.86 17.62 -12.28
CA LEU A 220 13.32 18.74 -11.45
C LEU A 220 13.53 20.03 -12.25
N LYS A 221 13.66 19.94 -13.58
CA LYS A 221 13.80 21.09 -14.49
C LYS A 221 12.45 21.66 -14.96
N SER A 222 11.34 20.93 -14.75
CA SER A 222 9.98 21.33 -15.13
C SER A 222 9.17 21.91 -13.98
#